data_AF-A0A5J9TJ37-F1
#
_entry.id   AF-A0A5J9TJ37-F1
#
_cell.length_a   1.000
_cell.length_b   1.000
_cell.length_c   1.000
_cell.angle_alpha   90.00
_cell.angle_beta   90.00
_cell.angle_gamma   90.00
#
_symmetry.space_group_name_H-M   'P 1'
#
loop_
_entity.id
_entity.type
_entity.pdbx_description
1 polymer ?
#
loop_
_entity_poly.entity_id
_entity_poly.type
_entity_poly.pdbx_seq_one_letter_code
_entity_poly.pdbx_strand_id
1 'polypeptide(L)'
;SIADIAPLVVEAVPSRTQKPRLVSEALTDLSWTHDIQGGLSMIGLYELFQLADIISELTITENEDRHVWHLDASRQYTTKSAYRAFFNGAINFEPWRKIWKTWAPPKCKVFLWLAVRNRCWTADRLARRNMPHPASCLLCDQVAEDVQHILTTCVFAREFWFTILSRFGLQQHAPSLHARSFSDCAKRVQKEKKRKGFNSLVVLSAWMLWKHRNGCVFDGATPSMPDLLRTFEDEHHLWCMAGARSLTSLSAGLGHGLVG
;
A
#
# COMPACT_ATOMS: atom_id res chain seq x y z
N SER A 1 -10.59 24.82 -18.93
CA SER A 1 -12.00 25.25 -18.89
C SER A 1 -12.08 26.68 -19.39
N ILE A 2 -13.23 27.14 -19.92
CA ILE A 2 -13.39 28.57 -20.31
C ILE A 2 -13.18 29.47 -19.08
N ALA A 3 -13.60 29.03 -17.89
CA ALA A 3 -13.36 29.73 -16.63
C ALA A 3 -11.87 29.86 -16.25
N ASP A 4 -10.98 29.02 -16.81
CA ASP A 4 -9.53 29.14 -16.58
C ASP A 4 -8.89 30.17 -17.52
N ILE A 5 -9.55 30.52 -18.62
CA ILE A 5 -9.05 31.41 -19.68
C ILE A 5 -9.67 32.80 -19.55
N ALA A 6 -10.98 32.86 -19.28
CA ALA A 6 -11.78 34.10 -19.27
C ALA A 6 -12.76 34.12 -18.08
N PRO A 7 -12.26 34.17 -16.82
CA PRO A 7 -13.11 34.11 -15.63
C PRO A 7 -14.12 35.26 -15.52
N LEU A 8 -13.75 36.50 -15.89
CA LEU A 8 -14.65 37.66 -15.80
C LEU A 8 -15.75 37.62 -16.85
N VAL A 9 -15.45 37.03 -18.02
CA VAL A 9 -16.46 36.78 -19.06
C VAL A 9 -17.47 35.74 -18.58
N VAL A 10 -17.03 34.68 -17.89
CA VAL A 10 -17.91 33.66 -17.31
C VAL A 10 -18.77 34.24 -16.18
N GLU A 11 -18.21 35.08 -15.32
CA GLU A 11 -18.95 35.74 -14.24
C GLU A 11 -20.03 36.71 -14.78
N ALA A 12 -19.77 37.35 -15.92
CA ALA A 12 -20.72 38.22 -16.60
C ALA A 12 -21.88 37.46 -17.28
N VAL A 13 -21.91 36.13 -17.26
CA VAL A 13 -23.01 35.30 -17.78
C VAL A 13 -23.82 34.71 -16.62
N PRO A 14 -25.01 35.27 -16.29
CA PRO A 14 -25.83 34.75 -15.20
C PRO A 14 -26.26 33.30 -15.42
N SER A 15 -26.35 32.50 -14.35
CA SER A 15 -26.80 31.10 -14.46
C SER A 15 -28.20 30.94 -15.06
N ARG A 16 -29.02 32.01 -15.07
CA ARG A 16 -30.36 32.04 -15.68
C ARG A 16 -30.35 32.15 -17.20
N THR A 17 -29.28 32.68 -17.81
CA THR A 17 -29.13 32.79 -19.28
C THR A 17 -28.40 31.60 -19.89
N GLN A 18 -27.84 30.70 -19.07
CA GLN A 18 -27.24 29.44 -19.51
C GLN A 18 -28.30 28.47 -20.03
N LYS A 19 -28.77 28.71 -21.25
CA LYS A 19 -29.66 27.79 -21.97
C LYS A 19 -28.87 26.56 -22.40
N PRO A 20 -29.44 25.35 -22.32
CA PRO A 20 -28.85 24.17 -22.94
C PRO A 20 -28.90 24.37 -24.47
N ARG A 21 -27.75 24.68 -25.06
CA ARG A 21 -27.54 24.79 -26.50
C ARG A 21 -26.29 24.02 -26.89
N LEU A 22 -26.23 23.57 -28.13
CA LEU A 22 -25.01 22.95 -28.65
C LEU A 22 -23.92 24.01 -28.85
N VAL A 23 -22.65 23.60 -28.80
CA VAL A 23 -21.53 24.49 -29.10
C VAL A 23 -21.64 25.03 -30.53
N SER A 24 -22.11 24.21 -31.48
CA SER A 24 -22.39 24.63 -32.86
C SER A 24 -23.39 25.79 -32.93
N GLU A 25 -24.51 25.70 -32.22
CA GLU A 25 -25.52 26.76 -32.15
C GLU A 25 -24.98 28.03 -31.49
N ALA A 26 -24.16 27.88 -30.45
CA ALA A 26 -23.55 28.99 -29.73
C ALA A 26 -22.55 29.77 -30.61
N LEU A 27 -21.85 29.07 -31.50
CA LEU A 27 -20.84 29.67 -32.39
C LEU A 27 -21.43 30.29 -33.65
N THR A 28 -22.60 29.84 -34.10
CA THR A 28 -23.34 30.50 -35.19
C THR A 28 -23.63 31.96 -34.83
N ASP A 29 -23.23 32.86 -35.74
CA ASP A 29 -23.37 34.32 -35.62
C ASP A 29 -22.84 34.92 -34.31
N LEU A 30 -21.87 34.24 -33.65
CA LEU A 30 -21.34 34.63 -32.35
C LEU A 30 -22.43 34.79 -31.27
N SER A 31 -23.50 33.99 -31.36
CA SER A 31 -24.70 34.13 -30.51
C SER A 31 -24.40 33.99 -29.01
N TRP A 32 -23.31 33.30 -28.66
CA TRP A 32 -22.82 33.17 -27.28
C TRP A 32 -22.46 34.50 -26.61
N THR A 33 -22.09 35.53 -27.39
CA THR A 33 -21.74 36.85 -26.85
C THR A 33 -22.95 37.61 -26.30
N HIS A 34 -24.16 37.29 -26.76
CA HIS A 34 -25.39 37.92 -26.29
C HIS A 34 -25.78 37.55 -24.86
N ASP A 35 -25.19 36.48 -24.30
CA ASP A 35 -25.47 36.05 -22.93
C ASP A 35 -24.63 36.79 -21.89
N ILE A 36 -23.62 37.56 -22.34
CA ILE A 36 -22.81 38.43 -21.50
C ILE A 36 -23.66 39.64 -21.11
N GLN A 37 -23.86 39.84 -19.81
CA GLN A 37 -24.65 40.94 -19.27
C GLN A 37 -23.78 41.96 -18.56
N GLY A 38 -24.13 43.24 -18.72
CA GLY A 38 -23.40 44.36 -18.14
C GLY A 38 -22.15 44.76 -18.94
N GLY A 39 -21.45 45.77 -18.45
CA GLY A 39 -20.20 46.22 -19.05
C GLY A 39 -19.03 45.39 -18.52
N LEU A 40 -18.22 44.84 -19.43
CA LEU A 40 -16.94 44.23 -19.06
C LEU A 40 -15.93 45.32 -18.72
N SER A 41 -15.09 45.06 -17.72
CA SER A 41 -13.91 45.88 -17.45
C SER A 41 -12.90 45.75 -18.59
N MET A 42 -11.87 46.60 -18.61
CA MET A 42 -10.76 46.47 -19.58
C MET A 42 -10.11 45.08 -19.56
N ILE A 43 -10.04 44.44 -18.39
CA ILE A 43 -9.51 43.08 -18.24
C ILE A 43 -10.51 42.06 -18.82
N GLY A 44 -11.80 42.23 -18.54
CA GLY A 44 -12.84 41.37 -19.12
C GLY A 44 -12.93 41.47 -20.64
N LEU A 45 -12.69 42.65 -21.22
CA LEU A 45 -12.59 42.83 -22.68
C LEU A 45 -11.37 42.12 -23.26
N TYR A 46 -10.22 42.17 -22.58
CA TYR A 46 -9.03 41.42 -22.99
C TYR A 46 -9.28 39.91 -22.98
N GLU A 47 -9.89 39.39 -21.90
CA GLU A 47 -10.30 37.99 -21.80
C GLU A 47 -11.28 37.59 -22.91
N LEU A 48 -12.23 38.47 -23.24
CA LEU A 48 -13.20 38.25 -24.31
C LEU A 48 -12.50 38.11 -25.68
N PHE A 49 -11.56 39.00 -26.00
CA PHE A 49 -10.80 38.91 -27.24
C PHE A 49 -9.92 37.66 -27.30
N GLN A 50 -9.25 37.31 -26.19
CA GLN A 50 -8.47 36.08 -26.12
C GLN A 50 -9.33 34.83 -26.33
N LEU A 51 -10.53 34.81 -25.74
CA LEU A 51 -11.47 33.72 -25.93
C LEU A 51 -11.99 33.68 -27.37
N ALA A 52 -12.29 34.82 -27.97
CA ALA A 52 -12.74 34.93 -29.36
C ALA A 52 -11.67 34.42 -30.34
N ASP A 53 -10.40 34.76 -30.13
CA ASP A 53 -9.28 34.28 -30.93
C ASP A 53 -9.17 32.76 -30.88
N ILE A 54 -9.18 32.18 -29.67
CA ILE A 54 -9.12 30.72 -29.46
C ILE A 54 -10.31 30.01 -30.13
N ILE A 55 -11.50 30.60 -30.03
CA ILE A 55 -12.72 30.04 -30.64
C ILE A 55 -12.66 30.15 -32.18
N SER A 56 -12.08 31.21 -32.72
CA SER A 56 -11.99 31.44 -34.17
C SER A 56 -11.15 30.37 -34.89
N GLU A 57 -10.20 29.75 -34.18
CA GLU A 57 -9.39 28.64 -34.69
C GLU A 57 -10.13 27.28 -34.64
N LEU A 58 -11.32 27.22 -34.02
CA LEU A 58 -12.07 25.99 -33.85
C LEU A 58 -12.90 25.65 -35.09
N THR A 59 -12.53 24.58 -35.79
CA THR A 59 -13.35 24.02 -36.87
C THR A 59 -14.30 22.97 -36.32
N ILE A 60 -15.61 23.25 -36.33
CA ILE A 60 -16.64 22.25 -35.97
C ILE A 60 -16.81 21.30 -37.15
N THR A 61 -16.76 19.99 -36.89
CA THR A 61 -17.05 18.95 -37.88
C THR A 61 -18.36 18.26 -37.56
N GLU A 62 -19.07 17.75 -38.56
CA GLU A 62 -20.30 16.95 -38.38
C GLU A 62 -20.05 15.52 -37.85
N ASN A 63 -18.80 15.18 -37.52
CA ASN A 63 -18.48 13.88 -36.94
C ASN A 63 -19.04 13.77 -35.52
N GLU A 64 -19.43 12.55 -35.13
CA GLU A 64 -19.84 12.29 -33.74
C GLU A 64 -18.75 12.66 -32.73
N ASP A 65 -19.16 13.29 -31.63
CA ASP A 65 -18.28 13.66 -30.53
C ASP A 65 -17.61 12.42 -29.92
N ARG A 66 -16.32 12.53 -29.60
CA ARG A 66 -15.54 11.47 -28.96
C ARG A 66 -14.91 11.96 -27.68
N HIS A 67 -15.07 11.19 -26.61
CA HIS A 67 -14.34 11.43 -25.37
C HIS A 67 -12.85 11.12 -25.55
N VAL A 68 -12.00 12.13 -25.38
CA VAL A 68 -10.55 12.01 -25.46
C VAL A 68 -9.94 12.01 -24.06
N TRP A 69 -9.27 10.92 -23.70
CA TRP A 69 -8.60 10.77 -22.41
C TRP A 69 -7.15 11.21 -22.48
N HIS A 70 -6.85 12.45 -22.05
CA HIS A 70 -5.51 13.03 -22.17
C HIS A 70 -4.44 12.45 -21.22
N LEU A 71 -4.84 11.66 -20.22
CA LEU A 71 -3.92 11.10 -19.23
C LEU A 71 -3.34 9.73 -19.61
N ASP A 72 -3.61 9.26 -20.84
CA ASP A 72 -3.00 8.06 -21.41
C ASP A 72 -2.65 8.27 -22.89
N ALA A 73 -1.54 7.69 -23.33
CA ALA A 73 -1.07 7.83 -24.71
C ALA A 73 -2.06 7.27 -25.75
N SER A 74 -2.87 6.28 -25.36
CA SER A 74 -3.91 5.71 -26.22
C SER A 74 -5.10 6.65 -26.48
N ARG A 75 -5.18 7.78 -25.76
CA ARG A 75 -6.31 8.73 -25.80
C ARG A 75 -7.68 8.12 -25.46
N GLN A 76 -7.71 6.88 -24.96
CA GLN A 76 -8.92 6.16 -24.61
C GLN A 76 -9.05 6.05 -23.09
N TYR A 77 -10.25 6.32 -22.59
CA TYR A 77 -10.53 6.13 -21.17
C TYR A 77 -10.61 4.64 -20.84
N THR A 78 -9.88 4.25 -19.81
CA THR A 78 -10.08 2.97 -19.12
C THR A 78 -9.96 3.18 -17.61
N THR A 79 -10.66 2.37 -16.81
CA THR A 79 -10.52 2.39 -15.34
C THR A 79 -9.05 2.22 -14.91
N LYS A 80 -8.28 1.41 -15.65
CA LYS A 80 -6.83 1.22 -15.43
C LYS A 80 -6.04 2.51 -15.66
N SER A 81 -6.28 3.22 -16.76
CA SER A 81 -5.60 4.48 -17.07
C SER A 81 -5.95 5.58 -16.06
N ALA A 82 -7.21 5.66 -15.62
CA ALA A 82 -7.66 6.57 -14.58
C ALA A 82 -6.96 6.29 -13.24
N TYR A 83 -6.91 5.03 -12.82
CA TYR A 83 -6.22 4.64 -11.60
C TYR A 83 -4.72 4.96 -11.69
N ARG A 84 -4.07 4.67 -12.83
CA ARG A 84 -2.66 4.98 -13.04
C ARG A 84 -2.39 6.49 -12.95
N ALA A 85 -3.25 7.31 -13.55
CA ALA A 85 -3.12 8.75 -13.51
C ALA A 85 -3.34 9.30 -12.10
N PHE A 86 -4.33 8.78 -11.38
CA PHE A 86 -4.62 9.18 -9.99
C PHE A 86 -3.46 8.87 -9.04
N PHE A 87 -2.76 7.76 -9.25
CA PHE A 87 -1.57 7.38 -8.48
C PHE A 87 -0.25 7.77 -9.16
N ASN A 88 -0.27 8.68 -10.13
CA ASN A 88 0.95 9.18 -10.75
C ASN A 88 1.80 9.92 -9.71
N GLY A 89 3.09 9.60 -9.64
CA GLY A 89 3.99 10.11 -8.59
C GLY A 89 3.89 9.42 -7.22
N ALA A 90 3.02 8.41 -7.05
CA ALA A 90 2.98 7.64 -5.81
C ALA A 90 4.27 6.82 -5.62
N ILE A 91 4.83 6.84 -4.41
CA ILE A 91 5.96 6.00 -4.05
C ILE A 91 5.50 4.54 -4.02
N ASN A 92 5.98 3.76 -4.99
CA ASN A 92 5.66 2.34 -5.08
C ASN A 92 6.25 1.58 -3.90
N PHE A 93 5.38 0.95 -3.11
CA PHE A 93 5.80 0.12 -1.99
C PHE A 93 6.23 -1.28 -2.45
N GLU A 94 7.45 -1.40 -2.97
CA GLU A 94 8.08 -2.63 -3.52
C GLU A 94 7.74 -3.96 -2.80
N PRO A 95 7.70 -4.05 -1.45
CA PRO A 95 7.47 -5.33 -0.77
C PRO A 95 6.10 -5.99 -1.01
N TRP A 96 5.10 -5.29 -1.56
CA TRP A 96 3.77 -5.87 -1.82
C TRP A 96 3.86 -7.12 -2.71
N ARG A 97 4.57 -7.05 -3.83
CA ARG A 97 4.67 -8.18 -4.78
C ARG A 97 5.25 -9.42 -4.11
N LYS A 98 6.22 -9.24 -3.21
CA LYS A 98 6.89 -10.33 -2.50
C LYS A 98 5.94 -11.02 -1.52
N ILE A 99 5.17 -10.25 -0.75
CA ILE A 99 4.19 -10.78 0.21
C ILE A 99 3.13 -11.62 -0.54
N TRP A 100 2.55 -11.08 -1.60
CA TRP A 100 1.44 -11.73 -2.30
C TRP A 100 1.86 -12.96 -3.12
N LYS A 101 3.08 -12.96 -3.69
CA LYS A 101 3.65 -14.12 -4.42
C LYS A 101 4.16 -15.25 -3.53
N THR A 102 4.36 -15.00 -2.23
CA THR A 102 4.85 -16.02 -1.30
C THR A 102 3.74 -17.04 -1.02
N TRP A 103 4.09 -18.31 -0.81
CA TRP A 103 3.12 -19.29 -0.33
C TRP A 103 2.90 -19.03 1.16
N ALA A 104 1.66 -18.71 1.53
CA ALA A 104 1.22 -18.54 2.91
C ALA A 104 -0.31 -18.45 2.94
N PRO A 105 -0.97 -18.82 4.04
CA PRO A 105 -2.39 -18.58 4.22
C PRO A 105 -2.73 -17.08 4.03
N PRO A 106 -3.89 -16.73 3.43
CA PRO A 106 -4.27 -15.34 3.18
C PRO A 106 -4.23 -14.45 4.42
N LYS A 107 -4.66 -14.96 5.59
CA LYS A 107 -4.61 -14.25 6.88
C LYS A 107 -3.20 -13.77 7.24
N CYS A 108 -2.19 -14.61 7.00
CA CYS A 108 -0.80 -14.33 7.29
C CYS A 108 -0.24 -13.26 6.33
N LYS A 109 -0.66 -13.29 5.05
CA LYS A 109 -0.30 -12.27 4.05
C LYS A 109 -0.88 -10.89 4.39
N VAL A 110 -2.16 -10.86 4.78
CA VAL A 110 -2.84 -9.62 5.20
C VAL A 110 -2.17 -9.05 6.45
N PHE A 111 -1.89 -9.89 7.44
CA PHE A 111 -1.13 -9.49 8.62
C PHE A 111 0.22 -8.88 8.22
N LEU A 112 1.01 -9.57 7.40
CA LEU A 112 2.33 -9.08 7.02
C LEU A 112 2.26 -7.77 6.23
N TRP A 113 1.25 -7.62 5.37
CA TRP A 113 0.96 -6.38 4.66
C TRP A 113 0.70 -5.21 5.62
N LEU A 114 -0.08 -5.45 6.68
CA LEU A 114 -0.32 -4.44 7.71
C LEU A 114 0.94 -4.16 8.53
N ALA A 115 1.66 -5.19 8.96
CA ALA A 115 2.86 -5.07 9.78
C ALA A 115 3.93 -4.21 9.10
N VAL A 116 4.17 -4.48 7.82
CA VAL A 116 5.15 -3.77 7.00
C VAL A 116 4.78 -2.29 6.78
N ARG A 117 3.50 -1.92 6.93
CA ARG A 117 3.01 -0.53 6.86
C ARG A 117 2.85 0.11 8.25
N ASN A 118 3.34 -0.53 9.31
CA ASN A 118 3.10 -0.16 10.71
C ASN A 118 1.60 0.01 11.00
N ARG A 119 0.77 -0.90 10.46
CA ARG A 119 -0.70 -0.88 10.52
C ARG A 119 -1.36 -1.88 11.48
N CYS A 120 -0.58 -2.65 12.22
CA CYS A 120 -1.10 -3.58 13.23
C CYS A 120 -1.50 -2.87 14.53
N TRP A 121 -2.45 -3.44 15.27
CA TRP A 121 -2.91 -2.92 16.55
C TRP A 121 -1.92 -3.25 17.68
N THR A 122 -0.92 -2.39 17.83
CA THR A 122 0.13 -2.44 18.84
C THR A 122 0.00 -1.29 19.84
N ALA A 123 0.76 -1.33 20.94
CA ALA A 123 0.66 -0.31 22.00
C ALA A 123 0.86 1.13 21.47
N ASP A 124 1.81 1.36 20.55
CA ASP A 124 2.02 2.67 19.89
C ASP A 124 0.76 3.23 19.20
N ARG A 125 -0.07 2.35 18.63
CA ARG A 125 -1.28 2.75 17.92
C ARG A 125 -2.42 3.09 18.87
N LEU A 126 -2.52 2.34 19.95
CA LEU A 126 -3.47 2.58 21.02
C LEU A 126 -3.14 3.90 21.72
N ALA A 127 -1.86 4.14 22.00
CA ALA A 127 -1.34 5.37 22.58
C ALA A 127 -1.71 6.60 21.75
N ARG A 128 -1.51 6.56 20.42
CA ARG A 128 -1.89 7.64 19.48
C ARG A 128 -3.38 7.95 19.42
N ARG A 129 -4.22 7.06 19.96
CA ARG A 129 -5.68 7.22 20.01
C ARG A 129 -6.18 7.41 21.44
N ASN A 130 -5.30 7.68 22.39
CA ASN A 130 -5.61 7.85 23.81
C ASN A 130 -6.36 6.66 24.41
N MET A 131 -6.11 5.45 23.91
CA MET A 131 -6.69 4.22 24.44
C MET A 131 -5.75 3.57 25.48
N PRO A 132 -6.28 2.78 26.43
CA PRO A 132 -5.46 2.03 27.38
C PRO A 132 -4.46 1.12 26.66
N HIS A 133 -3.20 1.15 27.10
CA HIS A 133 -2.11 0.38 26.51
C HIS A 133 -1.01 0.11 27.54
N PRO A 134 -0.26 -1.00 27.42
CA PRO A 134 0.89 -1.26 28.26
C PRO A 134 2.04 -0.29 27.95
N ALA A 135 2.80 0.09 28.97
CA ALA A 135 3.95 1.01 28.83
C ALA A 135 5.15 0.35 28.13
N SER A 136 5.33 -0.95 28.35
CA SER A 136 6.39 -1.79 27.82
C SER A 136 5.82 -2.93 26.97
N CYS A 137 6.65 -3.49 26.09
CA CYS A 137 6.31 -4.66 25.30
C CYS A 137 6.13 -5.88 26.20
N LEU A 138 4.98 -6.55 26.12
CA LEU A 138 4.65 -7.70 26.95
C LEU A 138 5.58 -8.91 26.74
N LEU A 139 6.34 -8.96 25.63
CA LEU A 139 7.28 -10.05 25.37
C LEU A 139 8.63 -9.88 26.06
N CYS A 140 9.15 -8.66 26.15
CA CYS A 140 10.51 -8.39 26.68
C CYS A 140 10.53 -7.50 27.93
N ASP A 141 9.42 -6.80 28.22
CA ASP A 141 9.24 -5.85 29.30
C ASP A 141 10.30 -4.72 29.38
N GLN A 142 10.91 -4.36 28.25
CA GLN A 142 12.04 -3.41 28.21
C GLN A 142 11.75 -2.10 27.48
N VAL A 143 11.02 -2.16 26.36
CA VAL A 143 10.84 -1.02 25.44
C VAL A 143 9.37 -0.91 25.06
N ALA A 144 8.89 0.30 24.76
CA ALA A 144 7.56 0.53 24.22
C ALA A 144 7.32 -0.30 22.95
N GLU A 145 6.12 -0.86 22.84
CA GLU A 145 5.80 -1.80 21.80
C GLU A 145 5.31 -1.12 20.51
N ASP A 146 6.00 -1.38 19.41
CA ASP A 146 5.48 -1.25 18.06
C ASP A 146 5.64 -2.57 17.28
N VAL A 147 5.03 -2.65 16.10
CA VAL A 147 5.07 -3.89 15.30
C VAL A 147 6.46 -4.22 14.76
N GLN A 148 7.34 -3.23 14.54
CA GLN A 148 8.73 -3.52 14.16
C GLN A 148 9.47 -4.10 15.36
N HIS A 149 9.28 -3.55 16.55
CA HIS A 149 9.86 -4.08 17.78
C HIS A 149 9.48 -5.54 17.99
N ILE A 150 8.18 -5.85 17.98
CA ILE A 150 7.67 -7.22 18.16
C ILE A 150 8.25 -8.19 17.14
N LEU A 151 8.45 -7.76 15.88
CA LEU A 151 8.89 -8.66 14.82
C LEU A 151 10.39 -8.72 14.61
N THR A 152 11.17 -7.71 15.03
CA THR A 152 12.61 -7.64 14.73
C THR A 152 13.48 -7.32 15.93
N THR A 153 13.28 -6.20 16.63
CA THR A 153 14.26 -5.72 17.62
C THR A 153 14.04 -6.26 19.03
N CYS A 154 12.85 -6.76 19.35
CA CYS A 154 12.53 -7.37 20.63
C CYS A 154 13.50 -8.52 20.94
N VAL A 155 14.05 -8.56 22.16
CA VAL A 155 15.02 -9.60 22.57
C VAL A 155 14.41 -11.00 22.42
N PHE A 156 13.16 -11.17 22.87
CA PHE A 156 12.40 -12.42 22.71
C PHE A 156 12.24 -12.80 21.23
N ALA A 157 11.88 -11.84 20.37
CA ALA A 157 11.74 -12.10 18.94
C ALA A 157 13.07 -12.50 18.29
N ARG A 158 14.17 -11.84 18.66
CA ARG A 158 15.51 -12.11 18.13
C ARG A 158 15.99 -13.52 18.49
N GLU A 159 15.76 -13.94 19.73
CA GLU A 159 16.06 -15.30 20.16
C GLU A 159 15.26 -16.33 19.34
N PHE A 160 13.95 -16.10 19.17
CA PHE A 160 13.11 -16.96 18.35
C PHE A 160 13.60 -17.04 16.89
N TRP A 161 13.90 -15.89 16.27
CA TRP A 161 14.45 -15.85 14.92
C TRP A 161 15.77 -16.61 14.80
N PHE A 162 16.68 -16.39 15.75
CA PHE A 162 17.97 -17.08 15.74
C PHE A 162 17.79 -18.59 15.85
N THR A 163 16.95 -19.05 16.77
CA THR A 163 16.66 -20.48 16.99
C THR A 163 15.99 -21.13 15.79
N ILE A 164 15.01 -20.48 15.16
CA ILE A 164 14.37 -21.03 13.96
C ILE A 164 15.34 -21.02 12.79
N LEU A 165 16.04 -19.92 12.53
CA LEU A 165 16.90 -19.80 11.37
C LEU A 165 18.16 -20.66 11.47
N SER A 166 18.72 -20.87 12.67
CA SER A 166 19.87 -21.75 12.89
C SER A 166 19.53 -23.19 12.52
N ARG A 167 18.30 -23.65 12.80
CA ARG A 167 17.82 -24.97 12.37
C ARG A 167 17.85 -25.13 10.86
N PHE A 168 17.72 -24.07 10.07
CA PHE A 168 17.80 -24.12 8.61
C PHE A 168 19.18 -23.73 8.04
N GLY A 169 20.20 -23.47 8.88
CA GLY A 169 21.50 -22.97 8.45
C GLY A 169 21.46 -21.54 7.90
N LEU A 170 20.51 -20.72 8.37
CA LEU A 170 20.20 -19.38 7.88
C LEU A 170 20.33 -18.30 8.96
N GLN A 171 21.05 -18.59 10.05
CA GLN A 171 21.21 -17.70 11.21
C GLN A 171 21.77 -16.31 10.84
N GLN A 172 22.55 -16.20 9.76
CA GLN A 172 23.06 -14.92 9.24
C GLN A 172 21.95 -13.94 8.81
N HIS A 173 20.73 -14.45 8.58
CA HIS A 173 19.57 -13.67 8.21
C HIS A 173 18.69 -13.27 9.40
N ALA A 174 19.06 -13.63 10.63
CA ALA A 174 18.32 -13.22 11.82
C ALA A 174 18.35 -11.69 11.98
N PRO A 175 17.22 -11.07 12.41
CA PRO A 175 17.19 -9.64 12.68
C PRO A 175 18.19 -9.23 13.76
N SER A 176 18.92 -8.14 13.51
CA SER A 176 19.81 -7.53 14.50
C SER A 176 19.11 -6.38 15.24
N LEU A 177 19.68 -5.93 16.35
CA LEU A 177 19.21 -4.75 17.10
C LEU A 177 19.09 -3.49 16.22
N HIS A 178 19.91 -3.39 15.18
CA HIS A 178 19.95 -2.25 14.26
C HIS A 178 19.03 -2.42 13.05
N ALA A 179 18.22 -3.48 13.00
CA ALA A 179 17.25 -3.68 11.93
C ALA A 179 16.17 -2.58 12.03
N ARG A 180 16.27 -1.57 11.16
CA ARG A 180 15.36 -0.42 11.11
C ARG A 180 13.93 -0.81 10.68
N SER A 181 13.78 -1.92 9.98
CA SER A 181 12.50 -2.39 9.45
C SER A 181 12.55 -3.88 9.10
N PHE A 182 11.44 -4.57 9.31
CA PHE A 182 11.19 -5.92 8.80
C PHE A 182 11.41 -6.02 7.28
N SER A 183 11.12 -4.96 6.53
CA SER A 183 11.34 -4.92 5.08
C SER A 183 12.82 -4.90 4.69
N ASP A 184 13.70 -4.40 5.54
CA ASP A 184 15.14 -4.41 5.29
C ASP A 184 15.72 -5.81 5.49
N CYS A 185 15.20 -6.56 6.45
CA CYS A 185 15.52 -7.98 6.62
C CYS A 185 15.15 -8.77 5.34
N ALA A 186 13.99 -8.47 4.74
CA ALA A 186 13.53 -9.08 3.48
C ALA A 186 14.36 -8.67 2.23
N LYS A 187 15.14 -7.58 2.26
CA LYS A 187 16.03 -7.20 1.15
C LYS A 187 17.31 -8.04 1.12
N ARG A 188 17.86 -8.39 2.28
CA ARG A 188 19.10 -9.18 2.43
C ARG A 188 19.00 -10.60 1.85
N VAL A 189 17.78 -11.03 1.54
CA VAL A 189 17.35 -12.38 1.16
C VAL A 189 17.35 -12.60 -0.35
N GLN A 190 17.49 -11.53 -1.15
CA GLN A 190 17.41 -11.63 -2.62
C GLN A 190 18.44 -12.58 -3.25
N LYS A 191 19.53 -12.92 -2.53
CA LYS A 191 20.61 -13.79 -2.99
C LYS A 191 20.42 -15.28 -2.65
N GLU A 192 19.36 -15.65 -1.92
CA GLU A 192 19.19 -17.01 -1.43
C GLU A 192 18.66 -17.98 -2.53
N LYS A 193 19.32 -19.14 -2.68
CA LYS A 193 18.95 -20.15 -3.70
C LYS A 193 17.54 -20.71 -3.44
N LYS A 194 17.14 -20.85 -2.17
CA LYS A 194 15.81 -21.35 -1.75
C LYS A 194 14.83 -20.23 -1.34
N ARG A 195 14.86 -19.08 -2.04
CA ARG A 195 14.05 -17.88 -1.73
C ARG A 195 12.57 -18.13 -1.44
N LYS A 196 11.89 -19.01 -2.19
CA LYS A 196 10.45 -19.27 -2.00
C LYS A 196 10.14 -19.93 -0.64
N GLY A 197 10.96 -20.89 -0.23
CA GLY A 197 10.83 -21.57 1.06
C GLY A 197 11.10 -20.61 2.19
N PHE A 198 12.21 -19.87 2.09
CA PHE A 198 12.60 -18.88 3.08
C PHE A 198 11.54 -17.79 3.27
N ASN A 199 10.98 -17.24 2.19
CA ASN A 199 9.92 -16.24 2.33
C ASN A 199 8.71 -16.80 3.09
N SER A 200 8.35 -18.06 2.85
CA SER A 200 7.23 -18.71 3.54
C SER A 200 7.55 -18.92 5.01
N LEU A 201 8.78 -19.34 5.32
CA LEU A 201 9.31 -19.46 6.69
C LEU A 201 9.24 -18.12 7.43
N VAL A 202 9.67 -17.03 6.80
CA VAL A 202 9.62 -15.68 7.38
C VAL A 202 8.17 -15.23 7.66
N VAL A 203 7.24 -15.48 6.73
CA VAL A 203 5.82 -15.16 6.96
C VAL A 203 5.27 -15.96 8.13
N LEU A 204 5.61 -17.25 8.22
CA LEU A 204 5.20 -18.12 9.32
C LEU A 204 5.76 -17.63 10.66
N SER A 205 7.07 -17.42 10.75
CA SER A 205 7.73 -16.94 11.98
C SER A 205 7.16 -15.61 12.47
N ALA A 206 6.97 -14.64 11.57
CA ALA A 206 6.36 -13.36 11.92
C ALA A 206 4.91 -13.52 12.41
N TRP A 207 4.14 -14.42 11.79
CA TRP A 207 2.77 -14.73 12.21
C TRP A 207 2.73 -15.41 13.59
N MET A 208 3.66 -16.33 13.87
CA MET A 208 3.72 -17.02 15.16
C MET A 208 4.09 -16.05 16.30
N LEU A 209 5.06 -15.16 16.09
CA LEU A 209 5.36 -14.08 17.05
C LEU A 209 4.14 -13.20 17.34
N TRP A 210 3.41 -12.83 16.29
CA TRP A 210 2.20 -12.03 16.42
C TRP A 210 1.10 -12.76 17.19
N LYS A 211 0.84 -14.03 16.89
CA LYS A 211 -0.12 -14.87 17.63
C LYS A 211 0.27 -14.97 19.11
N HIS A 212 1.54 -15.24 19.39
CA HIS A 212 2.04 -15.39 20.75
C HIS A 212 1.89 -14.11 21.58
N ARG A 213 2.28 -12.97 21.01
CA ARG A 213 2.05 -11.65 21.62
C ARG A 213 0.56 -11.42 21.90
N ASN A 214 -0.31 -11.74 20.95
CA ASN A 214 -1.75 -11.55 21.14
C ASN A 214 -2.31 -12.47 22.23
N GLY A 215 -1.83 -13.70 22.37
CA GLY A 215 -2.18 -14.56 23.50
C GLY A 215 -1.77 -13.94 24.85
N CYS A 216 -0.61 -13.28 24.90
CA CYS A 216 -0.19 -12.56 26.11
C CYS A 216 -1.10 -11.36 26.43
N VAL A 217 -1.61 -10.66 25.41
CA VAL A 217 -2.45 -9.46 25.56
C VAL A 217 -3.88 -9.82 25.94
N PHE A 218 -4.47 -10.80 25.24
CA PHE A 218 -5.92 -11.06 25.31
C PHE A 218 -6.26 -12.25 26.20
N ASP A 219 -5.37 -13.25 26.29
CA ASP A 219 -5.63 -14.50 27.03
C ASP A 219 -4.85 -14.55 28.36
N GLY A 220 -4.07 -13.50 28.69
CA GLY A 220 -3.27 -13.43 29.91
C GLY A 220 -2.11 -14.43 29.95
N ALA A 221 -1.71 -14.98 28.81
CA ALA A 221 -0.58 -15.91 28.73
C ALA A 221 0.75 -15.20 29.04
N THR A 222 1.72 -15.94 29.55
CA THR A 222 3.09 -15.43 29.77
C THR A 222 3.98 -15.70 28.55
N PRO A 223 4.94 -14.82 28.21
CA PRO A 223 5.89 -15.09 27.14
C PRO A 223 6.72 -16.35 27.41
N SER A 224 6.51 -17.39 26.59
CA SER A 224 7.20 -18.68 26.70
C SER A 224 7.84 -19.06 25.36
N MET A 225 9.18 -19.13 25.32
CA MET A 225 9.93 -19.57 24.14
C MET A 225 9.64 -21.04 23.77
N PRO A 226 9.62 -22.00 24.72
CA PRO A 226 9.29 -23.39 24.40
C PRO A 226 7.90 -23.56 23.77
N ASP A 227 6.89 -22.85 24.28
CA ASP A 227 5.53 -22.94 23.73
C ASP A 227 5.44 -22.31 22.33
N LEU A 228 6.13 -21.20 22.10
CA LEU A 228 6.21 -20.58 20.79
C LEU A 228 6.90 -21.51 19.78
N LEU A 229 8.02 -22.15 20.16
CA LEU A 229 8.72 -23.10 19.28
C LEU A 229 7.85 -24.32 18.95
N ARG A 230 7.17 -24.91 19.95
CA ARG A 230 6.25 -26.04 19.74
C ARG A 230 5.12 -25.68 18.78
N THR A 231 4.41 -24.58 19.05
CA THR A 231 3.29 -24.15 18.19
C THR A 231 3.75 -23.72 16.80
N PHE A 232 4.99 -23.24 16.67
CA PHE A 232 5.60 -22.97 15.37
C PHE A 232 5.85 -24.25 14.60
N GLU A 233 6.38 -25.30 15.24
CA GLU A 233 6.62 -26.61 14.61
C GLU A 233 5.31 -27.22 14.11
N ASP A 234 4.26 -27.22 14.94
CA ASP A 234 2.94 -27.71 14.57
C ASP A 234 2.39 -26.98 13.32
N GLU A 235 2.42 -25.65 13.33
CA GLU A 235 1.94 -24.83 12.21
C GLU A 235 2.84 -25.02 10.96
N HIS A 236 4.15 -25.17 11.13
CA HIS A 236 5.09 -25.48 10.05
C HIS A 236 4.75 -26.81 9.37
N HIS A 237 4.48 -27.86 10.17
CA HIS A 237 4.04 -29.17 9.66
C HIS A 237 2.72 -29.06 8.89
N LEU A 238 1.73 -28.35 9.45
CA LEU A 238 0.45 -28.10 8.77
C LEU A 238 0.63 -27.36 7.43
N TRP A 239 1.52 -26.37 7.38
CA TRP A 239 1.82 -25.66 6.13
C TRP A 239 2.43 -26.58 5.09
N CYS A 240 3.36 -27.45 5.49
CA CYS A 240 3.96 -28.44 4.60
C CYS A 240 2.90 -29.40 4.04
N MET A 241 2.01 -29.92 4.90
CA MET A 241 0.90 -30.79 4.48
C MET A 241 -0.10 -30.09 3.56
N ALA A 242 -0.37 -28.81 3.78
CA ALA A 242 -1.27 -27.99 2.96
C ALA A 242 -0.67 -27.57 1.60
N GLY A 243 0.53 -28.04 1.26
CA GLY A 243 1.14 -27.83 -0.06
C GLY A 243 2.22 -26.75 -0.13
N ALA A 244 2.83 -26.36 0.99
CA ALA A 244 3.99 -25.48 1.03
C ALA A 244 5.28 -26.15 0.50
N ARG A 245 5.30 -26.63 -0.74
CA ARG A 245 6.38 -27.46 -1.31
C ARG A 245 7.77 -26.85 -1.15
N SER A 246 7.90 -25.54 -1.31
CA SER A 246 9.19 -24.85 -1.14
C SER A 246 9.65 -24.78 0.32
N LEU A 247 8.72 -24.74 1.28
CA LEU A 247 9.03 -24.81 2.70
C LEU A 247 9.47 -26.23 3.08
N THR A 248 8.78 -27.26 2.57
CA THR A 248 9.18 -28.67 2.72
C THR A 248 10.56 -28.96 2.12
N SER A 249 10.88 -28.36 0.97
CA SER A 249 12.21 -28.49 0.36
C SER A 249 13.32 -27.76 1.15
N LEU A 250 12.94 -26.79 1.98
CA LEU A 250 13.85 -26.09 2.87
C LEU A 250 14.19 -26.98 4.08
N SER A 251 13.19 -27.66 4.64
CA SER A 251 13.35 -28.58 5.76
C SER A 251 14.03 -29.91 5.37
N ALA A 252 13.83 -30.40 4.15
CA ALA A 252 14.44 -31.64 3.67
C ALA A 252 15.98 -31.61 3.58
N GLY A 253 16.60 -30.41 3.63
CA GLY A 253 18.06 -30.27 3.65
C GLY A 253 18.70 -30.54 5.03
N LEU A 254 17.90 -30.90 6.04
CA LEU A 254 18.31 -31.01 7.44
C LEU A 254 18.30 -32.44 7.99
N GLY A 255 18.16 -33.45 7.13
CA GLY A 255 18.20 -34.84 7.54
C GLY A 255 19.58 -35.22 8.08
N HIS A 256 19.79 -35.11 9.40
CA HIS A 256 20.60 -35.99 10.28
C HIS A 256 20.86 -35.36 11.67
N GLY A 257 19.84 -34.86 12.39
CA GLY A 257 20.09 -34.32 13.73
C GLY A 257 18.93 -34.24 14.72
N LEU A 258 17.80 -34.91 14.47
CA LEU A 258 16.59 -34.79 15.31
C LEU A 258 16.08 -36.12 15.86
N VAL A 259 16.99 -37.05 16.16
CA VAL A 259 16.75 -38.14 17.12
C VAL A 259 18.00 -38.27 17.97
N GLY A 260 17.94 -37.72 19.17
CA GLY A 260 18.98 -37.75 20.20
C GLY A 260 18.44 -37.14 21.48
#